data_AF-A0A8H4W7X2-F1
#
_entry.id   AF-A0A8H4W7X2-F1
#
_cell.length_a   1.000
_cell.length_b   1.000
_cell.length_c   1.000
_cell.angle_alpha   90.00
_cell.angle_beta   90.00
_cell.angle_gamma   90.00
#
_symmetry.space_group_name_H-M   'P 1'
#
loop_
_entity.id
_entity.type
_entity.pdbx_description
1 polymer ?
#
loop_
_entity_poly.entity_id
_entity_poly.type
_entity_poly.pdbx_seq_one_letter_code
_entity_poly.pdbx_strand_id
1 'polypeptide(L)'
;MDFQVEDSGFECVTTPIISIGAFRYLVGPEPIASYTQSPIHPSSATIPLPITVIRVGQSQEIDAGWLKAQIRKWLAVDDVFSLAFAENIIFQVEPISSQILPGPPRVIDDLVGAFPWSETWKLYPDPYGAFMYGVIPSTKEPMSFQRIPTNLIPVPSRLYTPIPTAQTPLWGKRLAVKDIYDIRGLKTSAGCKAYSAFQDPAKETAAAVQELINRGAIIVGKTKTVQFASGMSPRDWVDYQCPFNPRGDGYLDPDCSSSGSAAAIAAYKWLDCAIGSDTLGSMVGPAAACGVFGLRPTQGTISNNGGLPVSGLLDTPGHFSRSIACLTQFAAGWGTLRSLPDRIECMKEPPEEVMASPELFLSTTMATIQLHDSYHNNLKFRSAYKEMYGSEPYVDPLIRYKWDLGSKITDGQYEEACTKKAIFADFLFNHVFTSETIMLFPGGDEDITYRDEYTSGDIQQSGYKWQGFGFPNTIYSVLGGGPSLSFPIGQREYRSKVSGGGEYQPVSLMMLGAKGTDMQLLKFAEHILDKLGGAALLEVKAGKTVYAESELLSATSP
;
A
#
# COMPACT_ATOMS: atom_id res chain seq x y z
N MET A 1 29.04 4.78 -18.99
CA MET A 1 28.01 4.62 -20.03
C MET A 1 26.69 4.96 -19.38
N ASP A 2 26.25 6.21 -19.55
CA ASP A 2 24.97 6.67 -19.04
C ASP A 2 23.87 6.07 -19.93
N PHE A 3 23.15 5.07 -19.40
CA PHE A 3 21.94 4.58 -20.06
C PHE A 3 20.83 5.60 -19.81
N GLN A 4 20.72 6.58 -20.70
CA GLN A 4 19.45 7.28 -20.88
C GLN A 4 18.48 6.32 -21.54
N VAL A 5 17.52 5.83 -20.77
CA VAL A 5 16.32 5.22 -21.33
C VAL A 5 15.47 6.38 -21.83
N GLU A 6 15.47 6.60 -23.15
CA GLU A 6 14.45 7.42 -23.80
C GLU A 6 13.11 6.73 -23.64
N ASP A 7 12.37 7.12 -22.60
CA ASP A 7 10.99 6.72 -22.35
C ASP A 7 10.09 7.45 -23.36
N SER A 8 10.08 6.95 -24.59
CA SER A 8 9.34 7.49 -25.72
C SER A 8 7.82 7.32 -25.51
N GLY A 9 7.19 8.33 -24.90
CA GLY A 9 5.74 8.42 -24.81
C GLY A 9 5.18 9.25 -23.65
N PHE A 10 6.00 9.74 -22.73
CA PHE A 10 5.51 10.58 -21.63
C PHE A 10 5.75 12.07 -21.92
N GLU A 11 4.67 12.86 -22.06
CA GLU A 11 4.77 14.31 -21.93
C GLU A 11 5.15 14.63 -20.48
N CYS A 12 6.46 14.77 -20.24
CA CYS A 12 7.00 15.21 -18.97
C CYS A 12 6.62 16.66 -18.72
N VAL A 13 5.82 16.92 -17.69
CA VAL A 13 5.64 18.29 -17.20
C VAL A 13 6.92 18.68 -16.45
N THR A 14 7.63 19.69 -16.95
CA THR A 14 8.80 20.26 -16.30
C THR A 14 8.38 21.13 -15.12
N THR A 15 7.97 20.50 -14.02
CA THR A 15 7.73 21.19 -12.74
C THR A 15 9.06 21.55 -12.07
N PRO A 16 9.26 22.81 -11.63
CA PRO A 16 10.50 23.20 -11.01
C PRO A 16 10.65 22.55 -9.62
N ILE A 17 11.89 22.16 -9.30
CA ILE A 17 12.27 21.70 -7.96
C ILE A 17 13.08 22.82 -7.32
N ILE A 18 12.65 23.23 -6.13
CA ILE A 18 13.23 24.35 -5.40
C ILE A 18 13.79 23.86 -4.05
N SER A 19 14.69 24.64 -3.47
CA SER A 19 15.22 24.39 -2.13
C SER A 19 14.67 25.43 -1.16
N ILE A 20 14.06 24.97 -0.08
CA ILE A 20 13.61 25.83 1.03
C ILE A 20 14.28 25.31 2.29
N GLY A 21 15.24 26.08 2.82
CA GLY A 21 16.14 25.62 3.86
C GLY A 21 16.95 24.39 3.41
N ALA A 22 16.91 23.31 4.19
CA ALA A 22 17.61 22.05 3.90
C ALA A 22 16.79 21.06 3.05
N PHE A 23 15.54 21.40 2.68
CA PHE A 23 14.62 20.47 2.03
C PHE A 23 14.34 20.87 0.58
N ARG A 24 14.06 19.86 -0.24
CA ARG A 24 13.67 20.04 -1.65
C ARG A 24 12.16 19.92 -1.79
N TYR A 25 11.57 20.82 -2.56
CA TYR A 25 10.15 20.84 -2.85
C TYR A 25 9.91 20.82 -4.35
N LEU A 26 8.95 20.03 -4.78
CA LEU A 26 8.34 20.14 -6.08
C LEU A 26 7.31 21.26 -6.03
N VAL A 27 7.37 22.17 -6.99
CA VAL A 27 6.34 23.19 -7.18
C VAL A 27 5.33 22.68 -8.20
N GLY A 28 4.04 22.87 -7.91
CA GLY A 28 2.95 22.44 -8.78
C GLY A 28 3.09 23.03 -10.19
N PRO A 29 2.62 22.29 -11.22
CA PRO A 29 2.82 22.68 -12.62
C PRO A 29 2.03 23.93 -13.02
N GLU A 30 0.92 24.21 -12.33
CA GLU A 30 0.06 25.35 -12.59
C GLU A 30 -0.23 26.09 -11.29
N PRO A 31 -0.21 27.44 -11.31
CA PRO A 31 -0.66 28.24 -10.19
C PRO A 31 -2.12 27.96 -9.87
N ILE A 32 -2.42 27.78 -8.59
CA ILE A 32 -3.79 27.55 -8.12
C ILE A 32 -4.57 28.85 -7.91
N ALA A 33 -3.87 29.98 -7.79
CA ALA A 33 -4.45 31.32 -7.71
C ALA A 33 -3.36 32.40 -7.87
N SER A 34 -3.79 33.66 -7.94
CA SER A 34 -2.94 34.85 -8.17
C SER A 34 -3.51 36.07 -7.42
N TYR A 35 -2.66 37.02 -7.04
CA TYR A 35 -3.05 38.30 -6.42
C TYR A 35 -2.84 39.44 -7.41
N THR A 36 -3.86 40.27 -7.64
CA THR A 36 -3.74 41.43 -8.55
C THR A 36 -2.84 42.55 -8.02
N GLN A 37 -2.53 42.57 -6.72
CA GLN A 37 -1.60 43.51 -6.08
C GLN A 37 -0.74 42.76 -5.06
N SER A 38 0.55 43.13 -4.95
CA SER A 38 1.47 42.43 -4.06
C SER A 38 1.09 42.64 -2.59
N PRO A 39 0.78 41.58 -1.82
CA PRO A 39 0.60 41.69 -0.38
C PRO A 39 1.94 41.78 0.37
N ILE A 40 3.09 41.68 -0.32
CA ILE A 40 4.43 41.60 0.26
C ILE A 40 5.28 42.73 -0.34
N HIS A 41 6.03 43.47 0.48
CA HIS A 41 6.93 44.50 -0.04
C HIS A 41 8.08 43.87 -0.84
N PRO A 42 8.22 44.16 -2.15
CA PRO A 42 9.09 43.40 -3.06
C PRO A 42 10.59 43.69 -2.92
N SER A 43 11.02 44.67 -2.12
CA SER A 43 12.41 45.17 -2.13
C SER A 43 13.46 44.24 -1.49
N SER A 44 13.09 43.06 -0.98
CA SER A 44 14.04 42.12 -0.35
C SER A 44 13.72 40.62 -0.54
N ALA A 45 12.71 40.25 -1.34
CA ALA A 45 12.30 38.85 -1.47
C ALA A 45 12.99 38.16 -2.66
N THR A 46 13.73 37.09 -2.39
CA THR A 46 14.28 36.20 -3.43
C THR A 46 13.20 35.19 -3.84
N ILE A 47 12.94 35.07 -5.15
CA ILE A 47 12.09 34.02 -5.72
C ILE A 47 12.92 32.73 -5.82
N PRO A 48 12.34 31.54 -5.60
CA PRO A 48 10.96 31.24 -5.20
C PRO A 48 10.67 31.64 -3.74
N LEU A 49 9.53 32.29 -3.50
CA LEU A 49 9.17 32.81 -2.17
C LEU A 49 8.18 31.86 -1.46
N PRO A 50 8.57 31.19 -0.37
CA PRO A 50 7.67 30.35 0.42
C PRO A 50 6.65 31.21 1.15
N ILE A 51 5.37 30.86 1.03
CA ILE A 51 4.26 31.56 1.67
C ILE A 51 3.28 30.61 2.36
N THR A 52 2.52 31.17 3.30
CA THR A 52 1.37 30.53 3.94
C THR A 52 0.14 31.42 3.74
N VAL A 53 -0.93 30.88 3.14
CA VAL A 53 -2.19 31.63 2.94
C VAL A 53 -3.23 31.20 3.98
N ILE A 54 -3.47 32.03 5.00
CA ILE A 54 -4.41 31.72 6.08
C ILE A 54 -5.78 32.32 5.76
N ARG A 55 -6.82 31.50 5.78
CA ARG A 55 -8.21 31.99 5.67
C ARG A 55 -8.75 32.31 7.06
N VAL A 56 -9.24 33.53 7.23
CA VAL A 56 -9.73 34.07 8.51
C VAL A 56 -11.13 34.67 8.34
N GLY A 57 -11.98 34.53 9.36
CA GLY A 57 -13.28 35.19 9.39
C GLY A 57 -13.14 36.70 9.58
N GLN A 58 -14.14 37.48 9.15
CA GLN A 58 -14.13 38.96 9.24
C GLN A 58 -13.87 39.51 10.65
N SER A 59 -14.29 38.78 11.70
CA SER A 59 -14.16 39.20 13.10
C SER A 59 -12.99 38.53 13.83
N GLN A 60 -12.11 37.81 13.13
CA GLN A 60 -10.99 37.12 13.77
C GLN A 60 -9.93 38.14 14.22
N GLU A 61 -9.68 38.21 15.53
CA GLU A 61 -8.53 38.96 16.07
C GLU A 61 -7.23 38.21 15.75
N ILE A 62 -6.28 38.91 15.14
CA ILE A 62 -4.99 38.34 14.70
C ILE A 62 -3.89 39.09 15.45
N ASP A 63 -3.34 38.44 16.46
CA ASP A 63 -2.18 38.92 17.21
C ASP A 63 -1.01 37.92 17.15
N ALA A 64 0.15 38.33 17.68
CA ALA A 64 1.36 37.51 17.67
C ALA A 64 1.23 36.21 18.49
N GLY A 65 0.45 36.22 19.58
CA GLY A 65 0.18 35.05 20.40
C GLY A 65 -0.67 34.02 19.68
N TRP A 66 -1.76 34.49 19.05
CA TRP A 66 -2.62 33.68 18.20
C TRP A 66 -1.83 33.04 17.06
N LEU A 67 -1.02 33.82 16.33
CA LEU A 67 -0.25 33.33 15.19
C LEU A 67 0.76 32.24 15.60
N LYS A 68 1.49 32.46 16.69
CA LYS A 68 2.41 31.46 17.28
C LYS A 68 1.67 30.19 17.71
N ALA A 69 0.43 30.29 18.16
CA ALA A 69 -0.38 29.12 18.48
C ALA A 69 -0.77 28.34 17.22
N GLN A 70 -1.13 29.00 16.11
CA GLN A 70 -1.45 28.32 14.85
C GLN A 70 -0.23 27.62 14.24
N ILE A 71 0.92 28.30 14.17
CA ILE A 71 2.17 27.71 13.65
C ILE A 71 2.57 26.45 14.44
N ARG A 72 2.44 26.50 15.78
CA ARG A 72 2.70 25.32 16.62
C ARG A 72 1.76 24.16 16.30
N LYS A 73 0.47 24.42 16.06
CA LYS A 73 -0.49 23.39 15.66
C LYS A 73 -0.12 22.75 14.32
N TRP A 74 0.28 23.56 13.34
CA TRP A 74 0.68 23.06 12.01
C TRP A 74 1.93 22.19 12.06
N LEU A 75 2.97 22.65 12.74
CA LEU A 75 4.21 21.89 12.92
C LEU A 75 4.00 20.58 13.69
N ALA A 76 2.96 20.48 14.53
CA ALA A 76 2.65 19.28 15.28
C ALA A 76 1.97 18.20 14.42
N VAL A 77 1.29 18.57 13.33
CA VAL A 77 0.49 17.65 12.51
C VAL A 77 1.01 17.48 11.09
N ASP A 78 1.96 18.32 10.64
CA ASP A 78 2.48 18.29 9.28
C ASP A 78 4.01 18.22 9.24
N ASP A 79 4.53 17.24 8.50
CA ASP A 79 5.95 16.95 8.32
C ASP A 79 6.53 17.52 7.01
N VAL A 80 5.68 18.20 6.23
CA VAL A 80 6.01 18.95 5.01
C VAL A 80 6.21 20.43 5.31
N PHE A 81 5.34 21.02 6.14
CA PHE A 81 5.44 22.40 6.58
C PHE A 81 6.72 22.67 7.38
N SER A 82 7.34 23.83 7.16
CA SER A 82 8.53 24.28 7.87
C SER A 82 8.41 25.76 8.21
N LEU A 83 9.22 26.24 9.16
CA LEU A 83 9.18 27.65 9.60
C LEU A 83 9.46 28.64 8.47
N ALA A 84 10.17 28.24 7.41
CA ALA A 84 10.38 29.09 6.24
C ALA A 84 9.05 29.49 5.55
N PHE A 85 8.02 28.63 5.58
CA PHE A 85 6.69 28.98 5.07
C PHE A 85 5.95 29.97 5.98
N ALA A 86 6.35 30.09 7.25
CA ALA A 86 5.78 31.03 8.21
C ALA A 86 6.43 32.42 8.18
N GLU A 87 7.48 32.62 7.38
CA GLU A 87 8.13 33.93 7.23
C GLU A 87 7.27 34.91 6.43
N ASN A 88 6.50 34.39 5.46
CA ASN A 88 5.60 35.18 4.63
C ASN A 88 4.17 34.64 4.77
N ILE A 89 3.33 35.37 5.50
CA ILE A 89 1.96 34.96 5.79
C ILE A 89 0.99 35.95 5.16
N ILE A 90 0.07 35.41 4.38
CA ILE A 90 -0.98 36.18 3.71
C ILE A 90 -2.31 35.81 4.35
N PHE A 91 -3.05 36.82 4.80
CA PHE A 91 -4.38 36.64 5.39
C PHE A 91 -5.46 36.90 4.34
N GLN A 92 -6.28 35.88 4.09
CA GLN A 92 -7.44 35.96 3.21
C GLN A 92 -8.71 36.03 4.07
N VAL A 93 -9.39 37.17 4.05
CA VAL A 93 -10.62 37.37 4.83
C VAL A 93 -11.81 36.76 4.07
N GLU A 94 -12.54 35.85 4.71
CA GLU A 94 -13.76 35.25 4.16
C GLU A 94 -15.02 35.78 4.87
N PRO A 95 -16.10 36.10 4.12
CA PRO A 95 -17.30 36.73 4.67
C PRO A 95 -18.13 35.82 5.58
N ILE A 96 -18.02 34.49 5.46
CA ILE A 96 -18.87 33.51 6.18
C ILE A 96 -18.06 32.26 6.56
N SER A 97 -16.94 32.42 7.26
CA SER A 97 -16.24 31.27 7.84
C SER A 97 -16.06 31.40 9.34
N SER A 98 -16.58 30.41 10.09
CA SER A 98 -16.24 30.18 11.50
C SER A 98 -15.03 29.26 11.66
N GLN A 99 -14.41 28.80 10.56
CA GLN A 99 -13.34 27.80 10.57
C GLN A 99 -12.09 28.36 9.89
N ILE A 100 -11.03 28.56 10.68
CA ILE A 100 -9.71 28.91 10.17
C ILE A 100 -9.17 27.69 9.42
N LEU A 101 -9.02 27.80 8.11
CA LEU A 101 -8.37 26.77 7.32
C LEU A 101 -6.86 27.02 7.35
N PRO A 102 -6.03 26.00 7.68
CA PRO A 102 -4.60 26.16 7.72
C PRO A 102 -4.09 26.63 6.36
N GLY A 103 -3.09 27.51 6.36
CA GLY A 103 -2.45 27.90 5.12
C GLY A 103 -1.46 26.83 4.70
N PRO A 104 -1.70 26.09 3.61
CA PRO A 104 -0.76 25.07 3.23
C PRO A 104 0.49 25.71 2.62
N PRO A 105 1.63 25.00 2.62
CA PRO A 105 2.88 25.51 2.06
C PRO A 105 2.73 25.78 0.56
N ARG A 106 2.83 27.05 0.18
CA ARG A 106 2.71 27.52 -1.20
C ARG A 106 3.96 28.29 -1.57
N VAL A 107 4.17 28.49 -2.87
CA VAL A 107 5.30 29.28 -3.38
C VAL A 107 4.80 30.27 -4.39
N ILE A 108 5.28 31.51 -4.28
CA ILE A 108 5.19 32.51 -5.34
C ILE A 108 6.43 32.37 -6.23
N ASP A 109 6.19 32.04 -7.50
CA ASP A 109 7.25 31.79 -8.50
C ASP A 109 7.53 33.00 -9.39
N ASP A 110 6.70 34.05 -9.32
CA ASP A 110 6.87 35.30 -10.06
C ASP A 110 6.44 36.51 -9.21
N LEU A 111 7.29 37.54 -9.16
CA LEU A 111 7.01 38.81 -8.48
C LEU A 111 6.58 39.92 -9.46
N VAL A 112 6.47 39.63 -10.76
CA VAL A 112 6.00 40.55 -11.80
C VAL A 112 4.54 40.24 -12.11
N GLY A 113 3.68 41.27 -12.13
CA GLY A 113 2.27 41.12 -12.50
C GLY A 113 1.39 40.61 -11.35
N ALA A 114 0.76 39.45 -11.53
CA ALA A 114 -0.34 38.96 -10.67
C ALA A 114 0.10 38.01 -9.53
N PHE A 115 1.39 37.90 -9.20
CA PHE A 115 1.87 37.10 -8.06
C PHE A 115 1.24 35.69 -7.97
N PRO A 116 1.37 34.85 -9.01
CA PRO A 116 0.80 33.51 -9.00
C PRO A 116 1.44 32.67 -7.89
N TRP A 117 0.66 31.80 -7.25
CA TRP A 117 1.20 30.80 -6.33
C TRP A 117 0.70 29.39 -6.61
N SER A 118 1.57 28.43 -6.31
CA SER A 118 1.38 27.02 -6.58
C SER A 118 1.43 26.21 -5.28
N GLU A 119 0.80 25.04 -5.29
CA GLU A 119 1.01 24.04 -4.23
C GLU A 119 2.42 23.46 -4.30
N THR A 120 2.91 22.95 -3.18
CA THR A 120 4.20 22.29 -3.05
C THR A 120 4.13 20.89 -2.45
N TRP A 121 5.05 20.03 -2.88
CA TRP A 121 5.25 18.70 -2.33
C TRP A 121 6.69 18.58 -1.86
N LYS A 122 6.91 18.17 -0.61
CA LYS A 122 8.27 17.87 -0.15
C LYS A 122 8.73 16.59 -0.81
N LEU A 123 9.94 16.60 -1.37
CA LEU A 123 10.51 15.47 -2.07
C LEU A 123 11.32 14.60 -1.11
N TYR A 124 10.92 13.33 -0.96
CA TYR A 124 11.62 12.35 -0.13
C TYR A 124 12.38 11.34 -1.00
N PRO A 125 13.61 10.95 -0.63
CA PRO A 125 14.28 9.83 -1.27
C PRO A 125 13.61 8.50 -0.90
N ASP A 126 13.70 7.51 -1.79
CA ASP A 126 13.27 6.13 -1.54
C ASP A 126 14.49 5.17 -1.47
N PRO A 127 15.32 5.24 -0.41
CA PRO A 127 16.52 4.41 -0.31
C PRO A 127 16.22 2.91 -0.20
N TYR A 128 15.00 2.55 0.23
CA TYR A 128 14.55 1.15 0.32
C TYR A 128 13.99 0.62 -1.00
N GLY A 129 13.85 1.48 -2.03
CA GLY A 129 13.32 1.11 -3.33
C GLY A 129 11.93 0.49 -3.25
N ALA A 130 11.08 0.98 -2.33
CA ALA A 130 9.73 0.46 -2.09
C ALA A 130 8.71 0.95 -3.14
N PHE A 131 8.98 2.07 -3.81
CA PHE A 131 8.15 2.67 -4.83
C PHE A 131 8.65 2.34 -6.24
N MET A 132 7.72 2.20 -7.18
CA MET A 132 7.99 2.27 -8.61
C MET A 132 8.30 3.72 -8.99
N TYR A 133 7.47 4.65 -8.52
CA TYR A 133 7.60 6.09 -8.71
C TYR A 133 6.61 6.86 -7.82
N GLY A 134 6.91 8.13 -7.57
CA GLY A 134 6.01 9.08 -6.93
C GLY A 134 5.04 9.73 -7.92
N VAL A 135 3.88 10.18 -7.43
CA VAL A 135 2.81 10.77 -8.26
C VAL A 135 2.22 12.03 -7.63
N ILE A 136 1.70 12.91 -8.47
CA ILE A 136 0.89 14.06 -8.07
C ILE A 136 -0.43 14.08 -8.85
N PRO A 137 -1.47 14.77 -8.37
CA PRO A 137 -2.65 15.06 -9.18
C PRO A 137 -2.25 15.76 -10.50
N SER A 138 -2.92 15.40 -11.60
CA SER A 138 -2.76 16.10 -12.87
C SER A 138 -3.63 17.35 -12.89
N THR A 139 -3.14 18.40 -13.54
CA THR A 139 -3.92 19.62 -13.80
C THR A 139 -4.74 19.51 -15.09
N LYS A 140 -4.37 18.60 -15.99
CA LYS A 140 -5.01 18.43 -17.31
C LYS A 140 -6.39 17.78 -17.22
N GLU A 141 -6.57 16.80 -16.34
CA GLU A 141 -7.81 16.06 -16.20
C GLU A 141 -8.22 15.84 -14.74
N PRO A 142 -9.50 16.07 -14.38
CA PRO A 142 -10.00 15.83 -13.03
C PRO A 142 -9.76 14.39 -12.57
N MET A 143 -9.37 14.23 -11.30
CA MET A 143 -9.18 12.93 -10.64
C MET A 143 -8.14 12.02 -11.31
N SER A 144 -7.32 12.56 -12.21
CA SER A 144 -6.20 11.85 -12.82
C SER A 144 -4.89 12.22 -12.11
N PHE A 145 -3.90 11.35 -12.27
CA PHE A 145 -2.58 11.50 -11.69
C PHE A 145 -1.50 11.46 -12.76
N GLN A 146 -0.37 12.05 -12.43
CA GLN A 146 0.82 12.04 -13.28
C GLN A 146 2.07 11.65 -12.46
N ARG A 147 2.97 10.92 -13.11
CA ARG A 147 4.30 10.61 -12.59
C ARG A 147 5.17 11.86 -12.65
N ILE A 148 6.04 12.05 -11.66
CA ILE A 148 7.04 13.12 -11.68
C ILE A 148 8.37 12.62 -12.26
N PRO A 149 9.16 13.48 -12.94
CA PRO A 149 10.41 13.10 -13.62
C PRO A 149 11.60 12.94 -12.65
N THR A 150 11.39 12.24 -11.54
CA THR A 150 12.43 11.98 -10.54
C THR A 150 12.14 10.67 -9.81
N ASN A 151 13.17 10.10 -9.19
CA ASN A 151 13.05 8.93 -8.32
C ASN A 151 12.68 9.31 -6.87
N LEU A 152 12.43 10.60 -6.61
CA LEU A 152 11.94 11.09 -5.33
C LEU A 152 10.41 10.93 -5.24
N ILE A 153 9.89 10.82 -4.02
CA ILE A 153 8.46 10.71 -3.75
C ILE A 153 7.93 12.10 -3.33
N PRO A 154 6.98 12.68 -4.08
CA PRO A 154 6.35 13.94 -3.72
C PRO A 154 5.32 13.70 -2.62
N VAL A 155 5.54 14.32 -1.48
CA VAL A 155 4.67 14.18 -0.31
C VAL A 155 3.92 15.49 -0.07
N PRO A 156 2.58 15.51 -0.18
CA PRO A 156 1.78 16.71 0.02
C PRO A 156 1.67 17.05 1.50
N SER A 157 1.55 18.33 1.83
CA SER A 157 1.21 18.77 3.18
C SER A 157 -0.17 18.27 3.61
N ARG A 158 -0.28 17.84 4.86
CA ARG A 158 -1.53 17.48 5.52
C ARG A 158 -2.42 18.70 5.76
N LEU A 159 -1.86 19.90 5.62
CA LEU A 159 -2.57 21.18 5.75
C LEU A 159 -3.34 21.58 4.49
N TYR A 160 -3.17 20.88 3.35
CA TYR A 160 -4.01 21.13 2.17
C TYR A 160 -5.48 20.82 2.42
N THR A 161 -5.75 19.91 3.36
CA THR A 161 -7.09 19.43 3.65
C THR A 161 -7.59 19.96 5.01
N PRO A 162 -8.88 20.32 5.14
CA PRO A 162 -9.49 20.67 6.41
C PRO A 162 -9.50 19.52 7.43
N ILE A 163 -10.03 19.79 8.62
CA ILE A 163 -10.29 18.78 9.66
C ILE A 163 -11.17 17.66 9.06
N PRO A 164 -10.80 16.37 9.23
CA PRO A 164 -11.60 15.25 8.74
C PRO A 164 -13.05 15.32 9.20
N THR A 165 -13.97 14.96 8.31
CA THR A 165 -15.41 14.87 8.60
C THR A 165 -15.88 13.43 8.54
N ALA A 166 -17.15 13.15 8.88
CA ALA A 166 -17.72 11.82 8.70
C ALA A 166 -17.74 11.37 7.23
N GLN A 167 -17.86 12.31 6.28
CA GLN A 167 -17.88 12.02 4.84
C GLN A 167 -16.46 11.81 4.28
N THR A 168 -15.49 12.54 4.83
CA THR A 168 -14.08 12.53 4.42
C THR A 168 -13.15 12.16 5.57
N PRO A 169 -13.31 10.95 6.15
CA PRO A 169 -12.55 10.55 7.32
C PRO A 169 -11.05 10.42 7.05
N LEU A 170 -10.64 10.29 5.79
CA LEU A 170 -9.25 10.09 5.38
C LEU A 170 -8.56 11.38 4.90
N TRP A 171 -9.17 12.55 5.08
CA TRP A 171 -8.51 13.81 4.73
C TRP A 171 -7.15 13.96 5.41
N GLY A 172 -6.16 14.34 4.61
CA GLY A 172 -4.77 14.48 5.02
C GLY A 172 -4.04 13.15 5.18
N LYS A 173 -4.69 11.99 4.98
CA LYS A 173 -4.04 10.69 5.00
C LYS A 173 -3.39 10.38 3.66
N ARG A 174 -2.13 9.96 3.70
CA ARG A 174 -1.32 9.64 2.53
C ARG A 174 -1.34 8.13 2.27
N LEU A 175 -1.61 7.78 1.03
CA LEU A 175 -1.85 6.43 0.55
C LEU A 175 -0.83 6.06 -0.54
N ALA A 176 -0.20 4.92 -0.38
CA ALA A 176 0.57 4.28 -1.45
C ALA A 176 -0.25 3.13 -2.07
N VAL A 177 -0.06 2.86 -3.36
CA VAL A 177 -0.89 1.88 -4.09
C VAL A 177 -0.02 0.87 -4.81
N LYS A 178 -0.18 -0.43 -4.49
CA LYS A 178 0.53 -1.51 -5.18
C LYS A 178 0.36 -1.41 -6.69
N ASP A 179 1.45 -1.62 -7.43
CA ASP A 179 1.48 -1.44 -8.89
C ASP A 179 0.83 -2.59 -9.69
N ILE A 180 -0.32 -3.05 -9.22
CA ILE A 180 -1.29 -3.87 -9.94
C ILE A 180 -2.65 -3.17 -10.07
N TYR A 181 -2.86 -2.07 -9.35
CA TYR A 181 -4.09 -1.29 -9.41
C TYR A 181 -3.94 -0.12 -10.36
N ASP A 182 -4.91 0.01 -11.25
CA ASP A 182 -5.03 1.13 -12.15
C ASP A 182 -5.34 2.41 -11.38
N ILE A 183 -4.70 3.49 -11.81
CA ILE A 183 -4.98 4.86 -11.36
C ILE A 183 -5.05 5.70 -12.62
N ARG A 184 -6.16 6.43 -12.79
CA ARG A 184 -6.42 7.24 -13.97
C ARG A 184 -5.23 8.14 -14.31
N GLY A 185 -4.77 8.08 -15.56
CA GLY A 185 -3.63 8.86 -16.07
C GLY A 185 -2.26 8.18 -15.89
N LEU A 186 -2.19 7.02 -15.20
CA LEU A 186 -0.95 6.29 -14.97
C LEU A 186 -0.97 4.92 -15.64
N LYS A 187 0.21 4.42 -16.02
CA LYS A 187 0.37 3.02 -16.45
C LYS A 187 0.55 2.10 -15.23
N THR A 188 0.01 0.90 -15.31
CA THR A 188 0.23 -0.18 -14.34
C THR A 188 1.25 -1.15 -14.91
N SER A 189 2.41 -1.31 -14.24
CA SER A 189 3.47 -2.18 -14.76
C SER A 189 3.31 -3.65 -14.38
N ALA A 190 2.57 -3.95 -13.31
CA ALA A 190 2.50 -5.27 -12.71
C ALA A 190 3.87 -5.86 -12.39
N GLY A 191 4.89 -5.03 -12.13
CA GLY A 191 6.27 -5.48 -11.92
C GLY A 191 6.97 -6.00 -13.18
N CYS A 192 6.38 -5.84 -14.37
CA CYS A 192 6.89 -6.37 -15.64
C CYS A 192 7.10 -5.25 -16.67
N LYS A 193 8.32 -5.13 -17.23
CA LYS A 193 8.64 -4.12 -18.24
C LYS A 193 7.89 -4.35 -19.55
N ALA A 194 7.82 -5.60 -20.01
CA ALA A 194 7.11 -5.95 -21.25
C ALA A 194 5.60 -5.65 -21.14
N TYR A 195 4.99 -5.92 -19.98
CA TYR A 195 3.60 -5.56 -19.71
C TYR A 195 3.42 -4.04 -19.70
N SER A 196 4.25 -3.31 -18.95
CA SER A 196 4.19 -1.85 -18.87
C SER A 196 4.35 -1.15 -20.21
N ALA A 197 5.24 -1.64 -21.07
CA ALA A 197 5.46 -1.09 -22.41
C ALA A 197 4.23 -1.28 -23.32
N PHE A 198 3.46 -2.35 -23.08
CA PHE A 198 2.27 -2.71 -23.84
C PHE A 198 0.99 -2.00 -23.36
N GLN A 199 0.98 -1.46 -22.14
CA GLN A 199 -0.19 -0.77 -21.59
C GLN A 199 -0.21 0.73 -21.95
N ASP A 200 -1.41 1.25 -22.20
CA ASP A 200 -1.68 2.69 -22.17
C ASP A 200 -1.95 3.16 -20.74
N PRO A 201 -1.86 4.47 -20.46
CA PRO A 201 -2.33 5.02 -19.19
C PRO A 201 -3.80 4.64 -18.93
N ALA A 202 -4.11 4.25 -17.70
CA ALA A 202 -5.44 3.82 -17.32
C ALA A 202 -6.45 4.97 -17.48
N LYS A 203 -7.64 4.63 -17.99
CA LYS A 203 -8.75 5.57 -18.17
C LYS A 203 -9.54 5.80 -16.88
N GLU A 204 -9.51 4.82 -15.98
CA GLU A 204 -10.23 4.83 -14.72
C GLU A 204 -9.30 4.40 -13.59
N THR A 205 -9.64 4.81 -12.37
CA THR A 205 -8.97 4.37 -11.15
C THR A 205 -9.67 3.12 -10.62
N ALA A 206 -8.90 2.13 -10.20
CA ALA A 206 -9.42 0.89 -9.63
C ALA A 206 -10.40 1.16 -8.49
N ALA A 207 -11.47 0.37 -8.40
CA ALA A 207 -12.59 0.63 -7.48
C ALA A 207 -12.14 0.68 -6.01
N ALA A 208 -11.26 -0.24 -5.60
CA ALA A 208 -10.68 -0.27 -4.24
C ALA A 208 -9.88 1.01 -3.92
N VAL A 209 -9.20 1.59 -4.90
CA VAL A 209 -8.43 2.83 -4.74
C VAL A 209 -9.36 4.04 -4.75
N GLN A 210 -10.32 4.08 -5.68
CA GLN A 210 -11.26 5.19 -5.86
C GLN A 210 -12.13 5.42 -4.62
N GLU A 211 -12.56 4.36 -3.94
CA GLU A 211 -13.35 4.49 -2.71
C GLU A 211 -12.59 5.26 -1.63
N LEU A 212 -11.28 5.03 -1.47
CA LEU A 212 -10.47 5.77 -0.51
C LEU A 212 -10.22 7.21 -0.93
N ILE A 213 -10.01 7.46 -2.22
CA ILE A 213 -9.92 8.84 -2.75
C ILE A 213 -11.21 9.59 -2.43
N ASN A 214 -12.38 8.97 -2.61
CA ASN A 214 -13.67 9.57 -2.31
C ASN A 214 -13.83 9.91 -0.82
N ARG A 215 -13.15 9.19 0.07
CA ARG A 215 -13.09 9.46 1.52
C ARG A 215 -11.98 10.45 1.91
N GLY A 216 -11.24 10.99 0.94
CA GLY A 216 -10.25 12.04 1.15
C GLY A 216 -8.80 11.58 1.24
N ALA A 217 -8.49 10.30 1.00
CA ALA A 217 -7.10 9.82 0.99
C ALA A 217 -6.34 10.38 -0.24
N ILE A 218 -5.05 10.67 -0.04
CA ILE A 218 -4.21 11.30 -1.05
C ILE A 218 -3.14 10.31 -1.52
N ILE A 219 -3.10 10.01 -2.82
CA ILE A 219 -2.11 9.09 -3.40
C ILE A 219 -0.76 9.80 -3.53
N VAL A 220 0.31 9.14 -3.08
CA VAL A 220 1.69 9.66 -3.14
C VAL A 220 2.59 8.88 -4.10
N GLY A 221 2.24 7.65 -4.45
CA GLY A 221 3.02 6.85 -5.40
C GLY A 221 2.51 5.43 -5.60
N LYS A 222 3.08 4.76 -6.60
CA LYS A 222 2.88 3.33 -6.84
C LYS A 222 3.96 2.52 -6.13
N THR A 223 3.60 1.52 -5.35
CA THR A 223 4.55 0.62 -4.66
C THR A 223 4.89 -0.60 -5.50
N LYS A 224 6.13 -1.09 -5.37
CA LYS A 224 6.61 -2.24 -6.12
C LYS A 224 5.88 -3.53 -5.76
N THR A 225 5.78 -4.39 -6.76
CA THR A 225 5.27 -5.77 -6.68
C THR A 225 6.16 -6.65 -7.55
N VAL A 226 6.25 -7.94 -7.21
CA VAL A 226 6.77 -8.95 -8.13
C VAL A 226 5.87 -9.06 -9.37
N GLN A 227 6.44 -9.50 -10.49
CA GLN A 227 5.74 -9.73 -11.75
C GLN A 227 4.39 -10.45 -11.55
N PHE A 228 3.31 -9.82 -12.02
CA PHE A 228 1.94 -10.33 -11.97
C PHE A 228 1.51 -10.82 -10.59
N ALA A 229 2.02 -10.16 -9.54
CA ALA A 229 1.77 -10.51 -8.13
C ALA A 229 1.99 -12.00 -7.79
N SER A 230 2.90 -12.67 -8.49
CA SER A 230 3.18 -14.10 -8.32
C SER A 230 4.43 -14.32 -7.46
N GLY A 231 4.28 -15.08 -6.38
CA GLY A 231 5.28 -15.19 -5.32
C GLY A 231 6.66 -15.67 -5.79
N MET A 232 7.71 -15.10 -5.19
CA MET A 232 9.09 -15.21 -5.66
C MET A 232 10.09 -14.73 -4.61
N SER A 233 11.28 -15.33 -4.56
CA SER A 233 12.39 -14.84 -3.74
C SER A 233 12.83 -13.44 -4.20
N PRO A 234 13.24 -12.52 -3.29
CA PRO A 234 13.76 -11.21 -3.66
C PRO A 234 14.89 -11.23 -4.69
N ARG A 235 15.66 -12.32 -4.73
CA ARG A 235 16.79 -12.48 -5.63
C ARG A 235 16.43 -12.89 -7.05
N ASP A 236 15.25 -13.45 -7.25
CA ASP A 236 14.79 -13.89 -8.56
C ASP A 236 14.19 -12.73 -9.37
N TRP A 237 13.92 -11.56 -8.78
CA TRP A 237 13.29 -10.44 -9.49
C TRP A 237 14.19 -9.89 -10.61
N VAL A 238 13.83 -10.14 -11.87
CA VAL A 238 14.66 -9.78 -13.04
C VAL A 238 14.48 -8.36 -13.57
N ASP A 239 13.28 -7.77 -13.48
CA ASP A 239 12.97 -6.49 -14.15
C ASP A 239 13.17 -5.28 -13.26
N TYR A 240 12.70 -5.37 -12.02
CA TYR A 240 12.80 -4.36 -11.00
C TYR A 240 13.36 -5.01 -9.74
N GLN A 241 14.31 -4.35 -9.09
CA GLN A 241 14.85 -4.89 -7.85
C GLN A 241 13.78 -4.93 -6.75
N CYS A 242 13.67 -6.09 -6.08
CA CYS A 242 12.84 -6.27 -4.90
C CYS A 242 13.15 -5.20 -3.82
N PRO A 243 12.15 -4.58 -3.17
CA PRO A 243 12.35 -3.62 -2.09
C PRO A 243 13.26 -4.15 -0.97
N PHE A 244 13.93 -3.26 -0.25
CA PHE A 244 14.65 -3.59 0.98
C PHE A 244 13.67 -3.54 2.16
N ASN A 245 13.69 -4.58 3.00
CA ASN A 245 12.98 -4.57 4.27
C ASN A 245 13.73 -3.63 5.23
N PRO A 246 13.13 -2.56 5.76
CA PRO A 246 13.84 -1.60 6.61
C PRO A 246 14.19 -2.13 8.00
N ARG A 247 13.72 -3.32 8.37
CA ARG A 247 13.98 -3.96 9.67
C ARG A 247 15.41 -4.50 9.76
N GLY A 248 15.95 -4.54 10.98
CA GLY A 248 17.30 -5.00 11.25
C GLY A 248 18.36 -4.20 10.47
N ASP A 249 19.18 -4.90 9.71
CA ASP A 249 20.26 -4.34 8.89
C ASP A 249 19.81 -3.93 7.47
N GLY A 250 18.53 -4.10 7.11
CA GLY A 250 18.02 -3.81 5.78
C GLY A 250 17.95 -5.01 4.82
N TYR A 251 18.47 -6.19 5.20
CA TYR A 251 18.67 -7.33 4.29
C TYR A 251 17.77 -8.53 4.56
N LEU A 252 16.81 -8.42 5.48
CA LEU A 252 15.74 -9.40 5.61
C LEU A 252 14.87 -9.43 4.34
N ASP A 253 14.32 -10.60 4.03
CA ASP A 253 13.30 -10.75 2.98
C ASP A 253 12.05 -9.92 3.37
N PRO A 254 11.54 -9.02 2.51
CA PRO A 254 10.27 -8.32 2.75
C PRO A 254 9.02 -9.16 2.46
N ASP A 255 9.20 -10.41 2.00
CA ASP A 255 8.18 -11.31 1.47
C ASP A 255 7.43 -10.69 0.26
N CYS A 256 6.44 -11.37 -0.30
CA CYS A 256 5.81 -11.05 -1.57
C CYS A 256 4.30 -11.38 -1.56
N SER A 257 3.50 -10.89 -2.50
CA SER A 257 3.82 -9.98 -3.61
C SER A 257 3.66 -8.50 -3.27
N SER A 258 3.04 -8.16 -2.14
CA SER A 258 2.85 -6.75 -1.72
C SER A 258 4.10 -6.17 -1.02
N SER A 259 5.29 -6.58 -1.46
CA SER A 259 6.59 -6.28 -0.86
C SER A 259 6.81 -4.78 -0.70
N GLY A 260 6.55 -3.99 -1.75
CA GLY A 260 6.74 -2.54 -1.72
C GLY A 260 5.77 -1.85 -0.79
N SER A 261 4.53 -2.32 -0.70
CA SER A 261 3.51 -1.73 0.19
C SER A 261 3.90 -1.91 1.66
N ALA A 262 4.26 -3.14 2.06
CA ALA A 262 4.67 -3.40 3.46
C ALA A 262 6.00 -2.72 3.81
N ALA A 263 7.01 -2.79 2.93
CA ALA A 263 8.29 -2.14 3.13
C ALA A 263 8.16 -0.60 3.22
N ALA A 264 7.33 0.02 2.36
CA ALA A 264 7.08 1.47 2.43
C ALA A 264 6.45 1.88 3.76
N ILE A 265 5.48 1.11 4.26
CA ILE A 265 4.85 1.38 5.56
C ILE A 265 5.84 1.18 6.69
N ALA A 266 6.70 0.17 6.64
CA ALA A 266 7.75 -0.02 7.63
C ALA A 266 8.85 1.06 7.54
N ALA A 267 9.09 1.68 6.38
CA ALA A 267 10.19 2.62 6.18
C ALA A 267 9.82 4.08 6.46
N TYR A 268 8.63 4.53 6.07
CA TYR A 268 8.35 5.95 5.90
C TYR A 268 7.29 6.49 6.85
N LYS A 269 7.73 7.23 7.88
CA LYS A 269 6.83 7.87 8.87
C LYS A 269 5.76 8.78 8.25
N TRP A 270 6.07 9.40 7.12
CA TRP A 270 5.18 10.31 6.41
C TRP A 270 4.02 9.59 5.69
N LEU A 271 4.08 8.26 5.52
CA LEU A 271 3.05 7.43 4.89
C LEU A 271 2.11 6.82 5.94
N ASP A 272 0.79 6.89 5.72
CA ASP A 272 -0.21 6.40 6.67
C ASP A 272 -0.70 4.98 6.35
N CYS A 273 -0.94 4.71 5.07
CA CYS A 273 -1.48 3.43 4.60
C CYS A 273 -0.94 3.07 3.21
N ALA A 274 -0.91 1.78 2.91
CA ALA A 274 -0.65 1.28 1.58
C ALA A 274 -1.66 0.20 1.20
N ILE A 275 -2.20 0.27 -0.02
CA ILE A 275 -2.99 -0.83 -0.60
C ILE A 275 -2.05 -1.94 -1.05
N GLY A 276 -2.45 -3.18 -0.79
CA GLY A 276 -1.90 -4.40 -1.37
C GLY A 276 -3.00 -5.30 -1.94
N SER A 277 -2.64 -6.55 -2.23
CA SER A 277 -3.60 -7.60 -2.60
C SER A 277 -3.18 -8.93 -1.99
N ASP A 278 -4.16 -9.80 -1.79
CA ASP A 278 -3.96 -11.16 -1.31
C ASP A 278 -4.63 -12.18 -2.25
N THR A 279 -3.83 -13.13 -2.74
CA THR A 279 -4.31 -14.34 -3.46
C THR A 279 -3.97 -15.61 -2.69
N LEU A 280 -2.79 -15.66 -2.05
CA LEU A 280 -2.23 -16.83 -1.35
C LEU A 280 -1.64 -16.50 0.03
N GLY A 281 -1.69 -15.25 0.47
CA GLY A 281 -1.01 -14.73 1.66
C GLY A 281 -0.27 -13.40 1.46
N SER A 282 -0.44 -12.73 0.31
CA SER A 282 0.32 -11.52 -0.07
C SER A 282 -0.02 -10.26 0.74
N MET A 283 -0.92 -10.34 1.72
CA MET A 283 -1.08 -9.35 2.77
C MET A 283 -0.44 -9.81 4.08
N VAL A 284 -0.66 -11.06 4.47
CA VAL A 284 -0.19 -11.60 5.77
C VAL A 284 1.33 -11.74 5.81
N GLY A 285 1.92 -12.31 4.76
CA GLY A 285 3.36 -12.56 4.65
C GLY A 285 4.19 -11.28 4.73
N PRO A 286 4.00 -10.32 3.79
CA PRO A 286 4.71 -9.04 3.83
C PRO A 286 4.47 -8.24 5.12
N ALA A 287 3.26 -8.30 5.70
CA ALA A 287 2.97 -7.65 6.98
C ALA A 287 3.82 -8.23 8.11
N ALA A 288 3.91 -9.57 8.19
CA ALA A 288 4.70 -10.25 9.20
C ALA A 288 6.20 -9.98 9.01
N ALA A 289 6.70 -10.11 7.77
CA ALA A 289 8.11 -9.90 7.44
C ALA A 289 8.58 -8.46 7.72
N CYS A 290 7.75 -7.47 7.40
CA CYS A 290 8.06 -6.06 7.63
C CYS A 290 7.62 -5.57 9.03
N GLY A 291 6.97 -6.40 9.85
CA GLY A 291 6.49 -6.05 11.19
C GLY A 291 5.55 -4.85 11.17
N VAL A 292 4.50 -4.93 10.36
CA VAL A 292 3.44 -3.92 10.22
C VAL A 292 2.08 -4.59 10.29
N PHE A 293 1.02 -3.82 10.52
CA PHE A 293 -0.34 -4.36 10.50
C PHE A 293 -0.78 -4.55 9.04
N GLY A 294 -1.34 -5.71 8.72
CA GLY A 294 -1.87 -6.04 7.40
C GLY A 294 -3.24 -6.72 7.48
N LEU A 295 -4.26 -6.11 6.89
CA LEU A 295 -5.61 -6.66 6.80
C LEU A 295 -5.87 -7.20 5.40
N ARG A 296 -6.26 -8.48 5.33
CA ARG A 296 -7.03 -9.06 4.24
C ARG A 296 -8.50 -9.09 4.67
N PRO A 297 -9.36 -8.24 4.11
CA PRO A 297 -10.79 -8.24 4.42
C PRO A 297 -11.49 -9.54 4.01
N THR A 298 -12.75 -9.66 4.38
CA THR A 298 -13.69 -10.64 3.87
C THR A 298 -13.71 -10.58 2.35
N GLN A 299 -13.52 -11.73 1.73
CA GLN A 299 -13.44 -11.86 0.30
C GLN A 299 -14.72 -11.37 -0.39
N GLY A 300 -14.56 -10.60 -1.47
CA GLY A 300 -15.65 -10.09 -2.30
C GLY A 300 -16.36 -8.84 -1.78
N THR A 301 -15.97 -8.34 -0.60
CA THR A 301 -16.60 -7.15 -0.01
C THR A 301 -16.07 -5.84 -0.60
N ILE A 302 -14.82 -5.87 -1.07
CA ILE A 302 -14.16 -4.79 -1.80
C ILE A 302 -14.02 -5.19 -3.26
N SER A 303 -14.42 -4.31 -4.17
CA SER A 303 -14.30 -4.58 -5.60
C SER A 303 -12.85 -4.50 -6.08
N ASN A 304 -12.41 -5.54 -6.77
CA ASN A 304 -11.11 -5.59 -7.42
C ASN A 304 -11.12 -5.08 -8.88
N ASN A 305 -12.20 -4.42 -9.33
CA ASN A 305 -12.25 -3.87 -10.69
C ASN A 305 -11.13 -2.82 -10.88
N GLY A 306 -10.41 -2.92 -11.99
CA GLY A 306 -9.20 -2.12 -12.27
C GLY A 306 -7.95 -2.60 -11.52
N GLY A 307 -8.03 -3.70 -10.77
CA GLY A 307 -6.86 -4.45 -10.33
C GLY A 307 -6.51 -5.55 -11.35
N LEU A 308 -5.22 -5.72 -11.64
CA LEU A 308 -4.74 -6.85 -12.43
C LEU A 308 -5.02 -8.16 -11.66
N PRO A 309 -5.82 -9.09 -12.21
CA PRO A 309 -6.16 -10.31 -11.51
C PRO A 309 -5.02 -11.33 -11.56
N VAL A 310 -4.74 -11.96 -10.42
CA VAL A 310 -4.00 -13.22 -10.36
C VAL A 310 -5.00 -14.36 -10.48
N SER A 311 -5.98 -14.36 -9.58
CA SER A 311 -7.10 -15.31 -9.56
C SER A 311 -8.36 -14.59 -9.09
N GLY A 312 -9.31 -14.38 -9.99
CA GLY A 312 -10.52 -13.61 -9.68
C GLY A 312 -11.33 -14.20 -8.52
N LEU A 313 -11.28 -15.54 -8.35
CA LEU A 313 -11.96 -16.26 -7.28
C LEU A 313 -11.22 -16.23 -5.94
N LEU A 314 -9.98 -15.76 -5.87
CA LEU A 314 -9.15 -15.74 -4.65
C LEU A 314 -8.70 -14.32 -4.25
N ASP A 315 -8.57 -13.43 -5.22
CA ASP A 315 -8.01 -12.09 -5.06
C ASP A 315 -8.85 -11.23 -4.11
N THR A 316 -8.17 -10.62 -3.15
CA THR A 316 -8.76 -9.73 -2.16
C THR A 316 -7.88 -8.50 -1.96
N PRO A 317 -8.36 -7.28 -2.27
CA PRO A 317 -7.66 -6.05 -1.90
C PRO A 317 -7.50 -5.92 -0.39
N GLY A 318 -6.33 -5.46 0.06
CA GLY A 318 -6.03 -5.30 1.48
C GLY A 318 -5.23 -4.04 1.77
N HIS A 319 -5.03 -3.76 3.06
CA HIS A 319 -4.28 -2.59 3.53
C HIS A 319 -3.20 -2.92 4.53
N PHE A 320 -2.16 -2.10 4.51
CA PHE A 320 -1.12 -2.06 5.51
C PHE A 320 -1.13 -0.73 6.25
N SER A 321 -0.82 -0.74 7.55
CA SER A 321 -0.50 0.46 8.30
C SER A 321 0.48 0.16 9.44
N ARG A 322 1.10 1.21 9.98
CA ARG A 322 1.88 1.09 11.23
C ARG A 322 1.00 1.13 12.48
N SER A 323 -0.25 1.58 12.37
CA SER A 323 -1.16 1.72 13.50
C SER A 323 -2.44 0.94 13.26
N ILE A 324 -2.91 0.21 14.27
CA ILE A 324 -4.19 -0.50 14.20
C ILE A 324 -5.38 0.46 14.09
N ALA A 325 -5.29 1.63 14.72
CA ALA A 325 -6.31 2.68 14.62
C ALA A 325 -6.37 3.25 13.19
N CYS A 326 -5.22 3.51 12.58
CA CYS A 326 -5.15 3.95 11.19
C CYS A 326 -5.66 2.87 10.24
N LEU A 327 -5.25 1.61 10.43
CA LEU A 327 -5.74 0.48 9.64
C LEU A 327 -7.27 0.34 9.72
N THR A 328 -7.82 0.48 10.92
CA THR A 328 -9.28 0.45 11.18
C THR A 328 -10.00 1.61 10.49
N GLN A 329 -9.41 2.80 10.48
CA GLN A 329 -9.96 3.97 9.81
C GLN A 329 -10.03 3.75 8.28
N PHE A 330 -8.98 3.17 7.68
CA PHE A 330 -8.96 2.84 6.26
C PHE A 330 -9.92 1.70 5.91
N ALA A 331 -10.03 0.67 6.76
CA ALA A 331 -11.00 -0.40 6.60
C ALA A 331 -12.45 0.13 6.63
N ALA A 332 -12.77 1.03 7.56
CA ALA A 332 -14.07 1.71 7.60
C ALA A 332 -14.30 2.63 6.38
N GLY A 333 -13.24 3.22 5.83
CA GLY A 333 -13.29 4.09 4.65
C GLY A 333 -13.81 3.38 3.40
N TRP A 334 -13.59 2.07 3.26
CA TRP A 334 -14.13 1.29 2.16
C TRP A 334 -15.67 1.13 2.17
N GLY A 335 -16.35 1.66 3.19
CA GLY A 335 -17.80 1.58 3.33
C GLY A 335 -18.25 0.18 3.75
N THR A 336 -19.48 0.06 4.26
CA THR A 336 -20.07 -1.24 4.61
C THR A 336 -19.94 -2.20 3.44
N LEU A 337 -19.29 -3.34 3.73
CA LEU A 337 -19.15 -4.54 2.90
C LEU A 337 -20.30 -4.61 1.90
N ARG A 338 -20.01 -4.59 0.59
CA ARG A 338 -21.04 -4.85 -0.43
C ARG A 338 -21.84 -6.09 0.00
N SER A 339 -23.13 -6.12 -0.32
CA SER A 339 -23.93 -7.35 -0.23
C SER A 339 -23.08 -8.46 -0.81
N LEU A 340 -22.72 -9.44 0.03
CA LEU A 340 -21.91 -10.57 -0.40
C LEU A 340 -22.56 -11.11 -1.68
N PRO A 341 -21.80 -11.31 -2.77
CA PRO A 341 -22.39 -11.84 -4.00
C PRO A 341 -23.17 -13.10 -3.67
N ASP A 342 -24.30 -13.30 -4.37
CA ASP A 342 -25.18 -14.44 -4.17
C ASP A 342 -24.35 -15.71 -4.04
N ARG A 343 -24.55 -16.38 -2.90
CA ARG A 343 -23.86 -17.59 -2.50
C ARG A 343 -23.90 -18.57 -3.68
N ILE A 344 -22.76 -19.17 -4.04
CA ILE A 344 -22.84 -20.50 -4.64
C ILE A 344 -23.30 -21.39 -3.48
N GLU A 345 -24.61 -21.63 -3.37
CA GLU A 345 -25.13 -22.57 -2.39
C GLU A 345 -24.47 -23.93 -2.64
N CYS A 346 -23.58 -24.36 -1.75
CA CYS A 346 -23.24 -25.77 -1.69
C CYS A 346 -24.45 -26.50 -1.14
N MET A 347 -25.25 -27.10 -2.03
CA MET A 347 -26.40 -27.92 -1.64
C MET A 347 -25.99 -29.31 -1.08
N LYS A 348 -24.73 -29.49 -0.67
CA LYS A 348 -24.18 -30.77 -0.22
C LYS A 348 -23.46 -30.59 1.10
N GLU A 349 -23.75 -31.49 2.05
CA GLU A 349 -22.94 -31.69 3.24
C GLU A 349 -21.47 -31.92 2.84
N PRO A 350 -20.50 -31.40 3.60
CA PRO A 350 -19.09 -31.63 3.31
C PRO A 350 -18.79 -33.14 3.33
N PRO A 351 -18.03 -33.68 2.34
CA PRO A 351 -17.66 -35.09 2.31
C PRO A 351 -16.90 -35.52 3.57
N GLU A 352 -17.01 -36.79 3.96
CA GLU A 352 -16.25 -37.36 5.09
C GLU A 352 -14.73 -37.13 4.95
N GLU A 353 -14.21 -37.11 3.72
CA GLU A 353 -12.79 -36.84 3.45
C GLU A 353 -12.34 -35.47 3.94
N VAL A 354 -13.20 -34.43 3.86
CA VAL A 354 -12.90 -33.10 4.41
C VAL A 354 -12.81 -33.18 5.93
N MET A 355 -13.68 -33.97 6.56
CA MET A 355 -13.68 -34.17 8.01
C MET A 355 -12.49 -35.00 8.49
N ALA A 356 -12.01 -35.94 7.67
CA ALA A 356 -10.96 -36.88 8.01
C ALA A 356 -9.55 -36.34 7.71
N SER A 357 -9.36 -35.62 6.59
CA SER A 357 -8.08 -34.97 6.25
C SER A 357 -8.29 -33.78 5.29
N PRO A 358 -8.56 -32.58 5.83
CA PRO A 358 -8.64 -31.34 5.04
C PRO A 358 -7.37 -31.09 4.21
N GLU A 359 -6.21 -31.43 4.74
CA GLU A 359 -4.91 -31.20 4.10
C GLU A 359 -4.80 -31.97 2.79
N LEU A 360 -5.18 -33.25 2.79
CA LEU A 360 -5.15 -34.06 1.59
C LEU A 360 -6.19 -33.57 0.56
N PHE A 361 -7.41 -33.29 1.02
CA PHE A 361 -8.51 -32.80 0.19
C PHE A 361 -8.16 -31.48 -0.53
N LEU A 362 -7.45 -30.58 0.14
CA LEU A 362 -7.17 -29.23 -0.35
C LEU A 362 -5.76 -29.01 -0.88
N SER A 363 -4.86 -29.98 -0.73
CA SER A 363 -3.42 -29.92 -1.06
C SER A 363 -3.09 -29.35 -2.45
N THR A 364 -3.99 -29.52 -3.43
CA THR A 364 -3.83 -28.98 -4.79
C THR A 364 -4.90 -27.96 -5.18
N THR A 365 -5.94 -27.78 -4.36
CA THR A 365 -7.11 -26.97 -4.72
C THR A 365 -6.73 -25.51 -4.99
N MET A 366 -5.97 -24.91 -4.08
CA MET A 366 -5.53 -23.53 -4.21
C MET A 366 -4.57 -23.35 -5.40
N ALA A 367 -3.63 -24.28 -5.59
CA ALA A 367 -2.72 -24.30 -6.74
C ALA A 367 -3.49 -24.39 -8.07
N THR A 368 -4.43 -25.34 -8.18
CA THR A 368 -5.20 -25.55 -9.41
C THR A 368 -5.95 -24.29 -9.84
N ILE A 369 -6.66 -23.65 -8.90
CA ILE A 369 -7.41 -22.42 -9.18
C ILE A 369 -6.46 -21.31 -9.64
N GLN A 370 -5.44 -21.02 -8.84
CA GLN A 370 -4.59 -19.85 -9.10
C GLN A 370 -3.70 -20.02 -10.34
N LEU A 371 -3.23 -21.24 -10.64
CA LEU A 371 -2.41 -21.53 -11.82
C LEU A 371 -3.23 -21.42 -13.10
N HIS A 372 -4.44 -22.00 -13.12
CA HIS A 372 -5.36 -21.89 -14.26
C HIS A 372 -5.73 -20.44 -14.52
N ASP A 373 -6.21 -19.71 -13.50
CA ASP A 373 -6.58 -18.30 -13.65
C ASP A 373 -5.38 -17.46 -14.09
N SER A 374 -4.20 -17.65 -13.48
CA SER A 374 -3.00 -16.89 -13.82
C SER A 374 -2.58 -17.09 -15.27
N TYR A 375 -2.77 -18.27 -15.85
CA TYR A 375 -2.52 -18.49 -17.27
C TYR A 375 -3.54 -17.75 -18.13
N HIS A 376 -4.84 -17.96 -17.87
CA HIS A 376 -5.92 -17.42 -18.68
C HIS A 376 -6.04 -15.89 -18.61
N ASN A 377 -5.83 -15.29 -17.43
CA ASN A 377 -5.86 -13.84 -17.21
C ASN A 377 -4.78 -13.10 -18.03
N ASN A 378 -3.66 -13.77 -18.33
CA ASN A 378 -2.57 -13.20 -19.10
C ASN A 378 -2.61 -13.53 -20.60
N LEU A 379 -3.55 -14.36 -21.06
CA LEU A 379 -3.65 -14.74 -22.47
C LEU A 379 -3.83 -13.54 -23.39
N LYS A 380 -4.73 -12.61 -23.05
CA LYS A 380 -4.99 -11.41 -23.86
C LYS A 380 -3.71 -10.60 -24.08
N PHE A 381 -2.95 -10.36 -23.02
CA PHE A 381 -1.67 -9.66 -23.09
C PHE A 381 -0.67 -10.41 -23.97
N ARG A 382 -0.46 -11.71 -23.70
CA ARG A 382 0.53 -12.52 -24.40
C ARG A 382 0.23 -12.66 -25.89
N SER A 383 -1.03 -12.92 -26.25
CA SER A 383 -1.48 -13.03 -27.64
C SER A 383 -1.28 -11.72 -28.39
N ALA A 384 -1.70 -10.59 -27.81
CA ALA A 384 -1.58 -9.29 -28.46
C ALA A 384 -0.12 -8.82 -28.56
N TYR A 385 0.70 -9.11 -27.54
CA TYR A 385 2.15 -8.86 -27.58
C TYR A 385 2.82 -9.65 -28.70
N LYS A 386 2.48 -10.94 -28.84
CA LYS A 386 3.01 -11.80 -29.91
C LYS A 386 2.59 -11.35 -31.30
N GLU A 387 1.34 -10.91 -31.46
CA GLU A 387 0.86 -10.35 -32.72
C GLU A 387 1.63 -9.08 -33.10
N MET A 388 1.91 -8.21 -32.13
CA MET A 388 2.61 -6.94 -32.36
C MET A 388 4.12 -7.12 -32.61
N TYR A 389 4.79 -7.98 -31.85
CA TYR A 389 6.26 -8.07 -31.85
C TYR A 389 6.83 -9.38 -32.42
N GLY A 390 5.98 -10.32 -32.84
CA GLY A 390 6.38 -11.60 -33.42
C GLY A 390 7.01 -12.61 -32.44
N SER A 391 7.05 -12.31 -31.14
CA SER A 391 7.60 -13.19 -30.10
C SER A 391 6.78 -13.12 -28.81
N GLU A 392 6.86 -14.15 -27.95
CA GLU A 392 6.26 -14.09 -26.61
C GLU A 392 6.94 -13.00 -25.77
N PRO A 393 6.21 -12.32 -24.85
CA PRO A 393 6.84 -11.36 -23.95
C PRO A 393 7.89 -12.06 -23.08
N TYR A 394 9.06 -11.44 -22.95
CA TYR A 394 10.03 -11.89 -21.96
C TYR A 394 9.53 -11.54 -20.56
N VAL A 395 9.37 -12.58 -19.74
CA VAL A 395 9.01 -12.47 -18.33
C VAL A 395 9.90 -13.39 -17.51
N ASP A 396 9.86 -13.19 -16.21
CA ASP A 396 10.64 -13.94 -15.24
C ASP A 396 10.53 -15.47 -15.47
N PRO A 397 11.64 -16.24 -15.33
CA PRO A 397 11.59 -17.70 -15.43
C PRO A 397 10.51 -18.37 -14.57
N LEU A 398 10.22 -17.89 -13.36
CA LEU A 398 9.17 -18.43 -12.48
C LEU A 398 7.78 -18.15 -13.04
N ILE A 399 7.57 -17.00 -13.67
CA ILE A 399 6.29 -16.68 -14.32
C ILE A 399 6.05 -17.58 -15.52
N ARG A 400 7.09 -17.83 -16.32
CA ARG A 400 6.99 -18.78 -17.45
C ARG A 400 6.70 -20.19 -16.97
N TYR A 401 7.37 -20.64 -15.91
CA TYR A 401 7.09 -21.92 -15.27
C TYR A 401 5.65 -22.00 -14.75
N LYS A 402 5.18 -20.95 -14.07
CA LYS A 402 3.80 -20.83 -13.58
C LYS A 402 2.77 -20.92 -14.72
N TRP A 403 2.99 -20.21 -15.82
CA TRP A 403 2.13 -20.28 -17.00
C TRP A 403 2.17 -21.65 -17.69
N ASP A 404 3.32 -22.32 -17.73
CA ASP A 404 3.43 -23.69 -18.25
C ASP A 404 2.59 -24.67 -17.42
N LEU A 405 2.64 -24.58 -16.09
CA LEU A 405 1.77 -25.36 -15.21
C LEU A 405 0.29 -25.04 -15.45
N GLY A 406 -0.07 -23.76 -15.47
CA GLY A 406 -1.46 -23.31 -15.69
C GLY A 406 -2.05 -23.78 -17.02
N SER A 407 -1.23 -23.81 -18.08
CA SER A 407 -1.66 -24.27 -19.42
C SER A 407 -2.08 -25.74 -19.48
N LYS A 408 -1.66 -26.56 -18.50
CA LYS A 408 -1.93 -28.00 -18.44
C LYS A 408 -3.17 -28.33 -17.62
N ILE A 409 -3.73 -27.35 -16.91
CA ILE A 409 -4.94 -27.52 -16.10
C ILE A 409 -6.14 -27.39 -17.02
N THR A 410 -6.97 -28.42 -17.05
CA THR A 410 -8.22 -28.45 -17.80
C THR A 410 -9.33 -27.67 -17.07
N ASP A 411 -10.32 -27.18 -17.81
CA ASP A 411 -11.49 -26.52 -17.22
C ASP A 411 -12.23 -27.44 -16.24
N GLY A 412 -12.30 -28.75 -16.52
CA GLY A 412 -12.90 -29.71 -15.58
C GLY A 412 -12.15 -29.82 -14.24
N GLN A 413 -10.80 -29.79 -14.26
CA GLN A 413 -10.00 -29.75 -13.03
C GLN A 413 -10.17 -28.43 -12.27
N TYR A 414 -10.29 -27.33 -13.00
CA TYR A 414 -10.57 -26.02 -12.43
C TYR A 414 -11.95 -25.99 -11.74
N GLU A 415 -13.00 -26.43 -12.43
CA GLU A 415 -14.37 -26.51 -11.90
C GLU A 415 -14.46 -27.43 -10.67
N GLU A 416 -13.74 -28.55 -10.68
CA GLU A 416 -13.62 -29.43 -9.52
C GLU A 416 -12.96 -28.71 -8.34
N ALA A 417 -11.86 -27.99 -8.57
CA ALA A 417 -11.16 -27.23 -7.54
C ALA A 417 -12.04 -26.08 -6.99
N CYS A 418 -12.76 -25.36 -7.85
CA CYS A 418 -13.75 -24.36 -7.43
C CYS A 418 -14.84 -24.97 -6.54
N THR A 419 -15.30 -26.17 -6.89
CA THR A 419 -16.28 -26.92 -6.07
C THR A 419 -15.70 -27.28 -4.71
N LYS A 420 -14.45 -27.78 -4.66
CA LYS A 420 -13.75 -28.08 -3.39
C LYS A 420 -13.57 -26.84 -2.52
N LYS A 421 -13.23 -25.69 -3.12
CA LYS A 421 -13.18 -24.41 -2.41
C LYS A 421 -14.53 -24.07 -1.80
N ALA A 422 -15.63 -24.18 -2.56
CA ALA A 422 -16.97 -23.87 -2.07
C ALA A 422 -17.37 -24.77 -0.89
N ILE A 423 -17.14 -26.09 -1.02
CA ILE A 423 -17.36 -27.06 0.06
C ILE A 423 -16.58 -26.69 1.32
N PHE A 424 -15.29 -26.35 1.18
CA PHE A 424 -14.46 -25.98 2.33
C PHE A 424 -14.89 -24.65 2.97
N ALA A 425 -15.29 -23.67 2.17
CA ALA A 425 -15.79 -22.40 2.69
C ALA A 425 -17.09 -22.60 3.51
N ASP A 426 -18.00 -23.44 3.02
CA ASP A 426 -19.21 -23.79 3.78
C ASP A 426 -18.89 -24.63 5.02
N PHE A 427 -17.91 -25.55 4.95
CA PHE A 427 -17.44 -26.28 6.13
C PHE A 427 -16.92 -25.32 7.22
N LEU A 428 -16.04 -24.39 6.86
CA LEU A 428 -15.51 -23.40 7.80
C LEU A 428 -16.62 -22.54 8.39
N PHE A 429 -17.59 -22.11 7.58
CA PHE A 429 -18.69 -21.28 8.05
C PHE A 429 -19.67 -22.03 8.96
N ASN A 430 -20.01 -23.28 8.65
CA ASN A 430 -21.02 -24.03 9.40
C ASN A 430 -20.47 -24.75 10.64
N HIS A 431 -19.18 -25.10 10.65
CA HIS A 431 -18.61 -25.98 11.68
C HIS A 431 -17.43 -25.39 12.46
N VAL A 432 -16.73 -24.39 11.92
CA VAL A 432 -15.53 -23.82 12.57
C VAL A 432 -15.83 -22.43 13.13
N PHE A 433 -16.29 -21.53 12.27
CA PHE A 433 -16.47 -20.12 12.62
C PHE A 433 -17.91 -19.82 13.03
N THR A 434 -18.07 -19.35 14.26
CA THR A 434 -19.22 -18.55 14.69
C THR A 434 -18.81 -17.07 14.72
N SER A 435 -19.76 -16.16 15.00
CA SER A 435 -19.44 -14.74 15.20
C SER A 435 -18.50 -14.48 16.40
N GLU A 436 -18.28 -15.47 17.26
CA GLU A 436 -17.43 -15.39 18.45
C GLU A 436 -16.14 -16.21 18.30
N THR A 437 -15.97 -16.94 17.19
CA THR A 437 -14.78 -17.76 16.96
C THR A 437 -13.65 -16.92 16.38
N ILE A 438 -12.45 -17.08 16.94
CA ILE A 438 -11.21 -16.55 16.39
C ILE A 438 -10.22 -17.70 16.24
N MET A 439 -9.52 -17.72 15.12
CA MET A 439 -8.43 -18.66 14.85
C MET A 439 -7.11 -17.89 14.81
N LEU A 440 -6.07 -18.44 15.46
CA LEU A 440 -4.77 -17.80 15.62
C LEU A 440 -3.66 -18.71 15.10
N PHE A 441 -2.75 -18.14 14.33
CA PHE A 441 -1.52 -18.77 13.87
C PHE A 441 -0.31 -17.88 14.12
N PRO A 442 0.91 -18.44 14.24
CA PRO A 442 2.14 -17.68 14.09
C PRO A 442 2.13 -16.90 12.76
N GLY A 443 2.58 -15.65 12.79
CA GLY A 443 2.72 -14.80 11.61
C GLY A 443 4.19 -14.63 11.25
N GLY A 444 4.57 -15.12 10.07
CA GLY A 444 5.93 -15.02 9.52
C GLY A 444 6.76 -16.28 9.72
N ASP A 445 7.96 -16.27 9.15
CA ASP A 445 8.88 -17.41 9.18
C ASP A 445 9.56 -17.58 10.56
N GLU A 446 9.74 -18.84 10.95
CA GLU A 446 10.44 -19.20 12.18
C GLU A 446 11.95 -18.95 12.12
N ASP A 447 12.51 -18.83 10.91
CA ASP A 447 13.93 -18.63 10.66
C ASP A 447 14.23 -17.23 10.13
N ILE A 448 15.51 -16.84 10.18
CA ILE A 448 15.97 -15.62 9.53
C ILE A 448 16.14 -15.89 8.05
N THR A 449 15.30 -15.29 7.22
CA THR A 449 15.42 -15.34 5.76
C THR A 449 15.98 -14.02 5.26
N TYR A 450 17.16 -14.09 4.65
CA TYR A 450 17.75 -12.94 3.99
C TYR A 450 17.32 -12.86 2.52
N ARG A 451 17.23 -11.64 2.02
CA ARG A 451 16.96 -11.35 0.60
C ARG A 451 17.99 -11.94 -0.37
N ASP A 452 19.15 -12.34 0.15
CA ASP A 452 20.29 -12.88 -0.58
C ASP A 452 20.49 -14.39 -0.32
N GLU A 453 19.42 -15.15 -0.07
CA GLU A 453 19.44 -16.61 0.00
C GLU A 453 19.09 -17.27 -1.34
N TYR A 454 19.90 -18.27 -1.74
CA TYR A 454 19.75 -18.98 -3.02
C TYR A 454 18.99 -20.24 -2.67
N THR A 455 17.78 -20.40 -3.19
CA THR A 455 17.15 -21.71 -3.22
C THR A 455 17.96 -22.56 -4.18
N SER A 456 18.63 -23.59 -3.66
CA SER A 456 19.73 -24.34 -4.30
C SER A 456 19.29 -25.28 -5.44
N GLY A 457 18.33 -24.88 -6.26
CA GLY A 457 17.63 -25.74 -7.19
C GLY A 457 17.36 -25.12 -8.54
N ASP A 458 16.71 -25.90 -9.40
CA ASP A 458 16.12 -25.38 -10.63
C ASP A 458 14.90 -24.50 -10.33
N ILE A 459 14.27 -24.01 -11.39
CA ILE A 459 13.10 -23.14 -11.29
C ILE A 459 11.91 -23.82 -10.58
N GLN A 460 11.81 -25.14 -10.67
CA GLN A 460 10.71 -25.92 -10.13
C GLN A 460 10.85 -25.99 -8.61
N GLN A 461 12.06 -26.26 -8.12
CA GLN A 461 12.38 -26.29 -6.69
C GLN A 461 12.23 -24.90 -6.06
N SER A 462 12.71 -23.86 -6.73
CA SER A 462 12.63 -22.48 -6.24
C SER A 462 11.19 -21.95 -6.24
N GLY A 463 10.41 -22.35 -7.24
CA GLY A 463 9.03 -21.90 -7.42
C GLY A 463 7.98 -22.66 -6.63
N TYR A 464 8.24 -23.92 -6.25
CA TYR A 464 7.23 -24.82 -5.68
C TYR A 464 6.47 -24.21 -4.50
N LYS A 465 7.18 -23.58 -3.55
CA LYS A 465 6.58 -22.96 -2.35
C LYS A 465 5.59 -21.84 -2.67
N TRP A 466 5.70 -21.21 -3.84
CA TRP A 466 4.87 -20.07 -4.26
C TRP A 466 3.73 -20.44 -5.20
N GLN A 467 3.61 -21.72 -5.59
CA GLN A 467 2.56 -22.15 -6.53
C GLN A 467 1.24 -22.52 -5.84
N GLY A 468 1.15 -22.38 -4.51
CA GLY A 468 -0.06 -22.64 -3.74
C GLY A 468 -0.35 -24.13 -3.52
N PHE A 469 0.66 -24.99 -3.68
CA PHE A 469 0.58 -26.40 -3.28
C PHE A 469 0.67 -26.54 -1.75
N GLY A 470 0.10 -27.62 -1.24
CA GLY A 470 0.09 -27.94 0.19
C GLY A 470 -1.06 -27.26 0.93
N PHE A 471 -0.86 -27.08 2.24
CA PHE A 471 -1.90 -26.58 3.14
C PHE A 471 -1.32 -25.51 4.09
N PRO A 472 -0.97 -24.33 3.59
CA PRO A 472 -0.44 -23.25 4.44
C PRO A 472 -1.55 -22.64 5.31
N ASN A 473 -1.19 -22.02 6.44
CA ASN A 473 -2.15 -21.36 7.34
C ASN A 473 -3.04 -20.30 6.63
N THR A 474 -2.55 -19.70 5.54
CA THR A 474 -3.31 -18.72 4.75
C THR A 474 -4.53 -19.33 4.06
N ILE A 475 -4.54 -20.66 3.83
CA ILE A 475 -5.59 -21.39 3.12
C ILE A 475 -6.98 -21.19 3.75
N TYR A 476 -7.05 -21.08 5.07
CA TYR A 476 -8.29 -20.84 5.81
C TYR A 476 -8.96 -19.53 5.40
N SER A 477 -8.18 -18.46 5.22
CA SER A 477 -8.69 -17.17 4.77
C SER A 477 -8.91 -17.14 3.26
N VAL A 478 -7.98 -17.70 2.47
CA VAL A 478 -7.98 -17.67 1.01
C VAL A 478 -9.12 -18.50 0.42
N LEU A 479 -9.26 -19.76 0.82
CA LEU A 479 -10.33 -20.62 0.34
C LEU A 479 -11.64 -20.37 1.10
N GLY A 480 -11.56 -20.12 2.42
CA GLY A 480 -12.73 -19.88 3.27
C GLY A 480 -13.40 -18.52 3.09
N GLY A 481 -12.65 -17.51 2.65
CA GLY A 481 -13.18 -16.17 2.34
C GLY A 481 -13.43 -15.26 3.54
N GLY A 482 -13.16 -15.70 4.77
CA GLY A 482 -13.18 -14.85 5.97
C GLY A 482 -12.01 -13.86 6.03
N PRO A 483 -12.09 -12.81 6.87
CA PRO A 483 -11.00 -11.84 7.03
C PRO A 483 -9.81 -12.46 7.76
N SER A 484 -8.60 -11.97 7.45
CA SER A 484 -7.38 -12.26 8.19
C SER A 484 -6.56 -10.99 8.46
N LEU A 485 -6.02 -10.90 9.67
CA LEU A 485 -5.21 -9.79 10.15
C LEU A 485 -3.84 -10.32 10.58
N SER A 486 -2.79 -9.80 9.98
CA SER A 486 -1.41 -9.99 10.43
C SER A 486 -0.99 -8.78 11.24
N PHE A 487 -0.47 -8.98 12.45
CA PHE A 487 -0.03 -7.88 13.30
C PHE A 487 1.17 -8.25 14.18
N PRO A 488 2.09 -7.31 14.41
CA PRO A 488 3.28 -7.56 15.22
C PRO A 488 2.94 -7.57 16.70
N ILE A 489 3.45 -8.57 17.42
CA ILE A 489 3.34 -8.69 18.89
C ILE A 489 4.68 -8.49 19.59
N GLY A 490 5.77 -8.37 18.83
CA GLY A 490 7.09 -8.14 19.39
C GLY A 490 8.17 -8.16 18.32
N GLN A 491 9.41 -8.32 18.77
CA GLN A 491 10.58 -8.55 17.94
C GLN A 491 11.57 -9.44 18.70
N ARG A 492 12.32 -10.26 17.97
CA ARG A 492 13.36 -11.14 18.54
C ARG A 492 14.74 -10.72 18.05
N GLU A 493 15.73 -10.81 18.94
CA GLU A 493 17.12 -10.56 18.57
C GLU A 493 17.65 -11.73 17.74
N TYR A 494 18.45 -11.42 16.71
CA TYR A 494 19.23 -12.39 15.94
C TYR A 494 20.62 -11.82 15.69
N ARG A 495 21.59 -12.71 15.46
CA ARG A 495 22.92 -12.28 15.05
C ARG A 495 22.97 -12.13 13.53
N SER A 496 23.19 -10.91 13.06
CA SER A 496 23.21 -10.66 11.63
C SER A 496 24.49 -11.14 10.96
N LYS A 497 24.35 -11.78 9.80
CA LYS A 497 25.49 -12.11 8.92
C LYS A 497 26.00 -10.90 8.13
N VAL A 498 25.21 -9.82 8.05
CA VAL A 498 25.51 -8.60 7.28
C VAL A 498 26.21 -7.58 8.18
N SER A 499 25.63 -7.25 9.34
CA SER A 499 26.22 -6.28 10.27
C SER A 499 27.22 -6.91 11.25
N GLY A 500 27.16 -8.24 11.44
CA GLY A 500 27.97 -8.98 12.42
C GLY A 500 27.51 -8.83 13.87
N GLY A 501 26.59 -7.90 14.15
CA GLY A 501 26.05 -7.57 15.47
C GLY A 501 24.65 -8.12 15.73
N GLY A 502 24.09 -7.75 16.88
CA GLY A 502 22.69 -8.03 17.24
C GLY A 502 21.74 -7.15 16.43
N GLU A 503 20.77 -7.78 15.78
CA GLU A 503 19.72 -7.18 14.99
C GLU A 503 18.35 -7.72 15.43
N TYR A 504 17.25 -7.09 15.01
CA TYR A 504 15.91 -7.50 15.41
C TYR A 504 15.04 -7.90 14.22
N GLN A 505 14.38 -9.06 14.33
CA GLN A 505 13.34 -9.51 13.41
C GLN A 505 11.97 -9.33 14.06
N PRO A 506 10.94 -8.84 13.33
CA PRO A 506 9.58 -8.81 13.83
C PRO A 506 9.06 -10.20 14.23
N VAL A 507 8.20 -10.24 15.25
CA VAL A 507 7.40 -11.42 15.62
C VAL A 507 5.93 -11.03 15.51
N SER A 508 5.17 -11.76 14.70
CA SER A 508 3.79 -11.43 14.38
C SER A 508 2.83 -12.59 14.64
N LEU A 509 1.54 -12.29 14.74
CA LEU A 509 0.45 -13.26 14.72
C LEU A 509 -0.43 -13.03 13.50
N MET A 510 -1.00 -14.11 12.98
CA MET A 510 -2.09 -14.08 12.02
C MET A 510 -3.38 -14.48 12.76
N MET A 511 -4.38 -13.61 12.72
CA MET A 511 -5.70 -13.81 13.33
C MET A 511 -6.77 -13.84 12.25
N LEU A 512 -7.67 -14.82 12.33
CA LEU A 512 -8.76 -15.00 11.38
C LEU A 512 -10.10 -14.94 12.12
N GLY A 513 -11.09 -14.36 11.44
CA GLY A 513 -12.47 -14.28 11.92
C GLY A 513 -13.46 -14.93 10.93
N ALA A 514 -14.71 -15.01 11.36
CA ALA A 514 -15.81 -15.41 10.50
C ALA A 514 -16.02 -14.41 9.35
N LYS A 515 -16.62 -14.88 8.25
CA LYS A 515 -16.97 -14.03 7.11
C LYS A 515 -17.83 -12.84 7.56
N GLY A 516 -17.41 -11.62 7.23
CA GLY A 516 -18.10 -10.38 7.58
C GLY A 516 -17.78 -9.79 8.96
N THR A 517 -16.86 -10.40 9.73
CA THR A 517 -16.49 -9.90 11.06
C THR A 517 -15.26 -8.99 11.05
N ASP A 518 -14.90 -8.41 9.90
CA ASP A 518 -13.70 -7.58 9.67
C ASP A 518 -13.46 -6.54 10.76
N MET A 519 -14.49 -5.73 11.05
CA MET A 519 -14.41 -4.65 12.04
C MET A 519 -14.40 -5.18 13.47
N GLN A 520 -14.99 -6.35 13.74
CA GLN A 520 -14.91 -7.00 15.05
C GLN A 520 -13.50 -7.54 15.28
N LEU A 521 -12.90 -8.16 14.26
CA LEU A 521 -11.53 -8.67 14.29
C LEU A 521 -10.52 -7.55 14.59
N LEU A 522 -10.64 -6.41 13.90
CA LEU A 522 -9.79 -5.23 14.13
C LEU A 522 -9.94 -4.69 15.56
N LYS A 523 -11.17 -4.49 16.04
CA LYS A 523 -11.44 -3.99 17.39
C LYS A 523 -10.95 -4.96 18.47
N PHE A 524 -11.09 -6.26 18.22
CA PHE A 524 -10.61 -7.28 19.14
C PHE A 524 -9.08 -7.30 19.22
N ALA A 525 -8.39 -7.21 18.08
CA ALA A 525 -6.93 -7.10 18.05
C ALA A 525 -6.45 -5.81 18.73
N GLU A 526 -7.12 -4.67 18.50
CA GLU A 526 -6.83 -3.41 19.20
C GLU A 526 -6.97 -3.56 20.71
N HIS A 527 -8.07 -4.19 21.16
CA HIS A 527 -8.29 -4.47 22.58
C HIS A 527 -7.21 -5.36 23.19
N ILE A 528 -6.80 -6.42 22.49
CA ILE A 528 -5.72 -7.31 22.97
C ILE A 528 -4.40 -6.55 23.09
N LEU A 529 -4.02 -5.79 22.07
CA LEU A 529 -2.74 -5.08 22.06
C LEU A 529 -2.68 -4.02 23.16
N ASP A 530 -3.78 -3.30 23.38
CA ASP A 530 -3.92 -2.36 24.50
C ASP A 530 -3.77 -3.08 25.85
N LYS A 531 -4.33 -4.29 26.00
CA LYS A 531 -4.18 -5.09 27.22
C LYS A 531 -2.79 -5.67 27.44
N LEU A 532 -2.08 -6.05 26.37
CA LEU A 532 -0.77 -6.69 26.45
C LEU A 532 0.37 -5.70 26.66
N GLY A 533 0.30 -4.52 26.05
CA GLY A 533 1.40 -3.55 26.10
C GLY A 533 0.98 -2.10 25.95
N GLY A 534 -0.32 -1.81 26.06
CA GLY A 534 -0.88 -0.46 25.94
C GLY A 534 -0.51 0.21 24.62
N ALA A 535 -0.34 1.54 24.67
CA ALA A 535 -0.02 2.37 23.52
C ALA A 535 1.23 1.92 22.72
N ALA A 536 2.18 1.22 23.37
CA ALA A 536 3.40 0.77 22.71
C ALA A 536 3.15 -0.28 21.62
N LEU A 537 2.11 -1.11 21.75
CA LEU A 537 1.79 -2.14 20.76
C LEU A 537 0.71 -1.70 19.76
N LEU A 538 0.13 -0.52 19.91
CA LEU A 538 -0.92 0.00 19.01
C LEU A 538 -0.35 0.68 17.75
N GLU A 539 0.92 1.10 17.80
CA GLU A 539 1.62 1.69 16.68
C GLU A 539 3.09 1.25 16.63
N VAL A 540 3.53 0.72 15.50
CA VAL A 540 4.93 0.34 15.28
C VAL A 540 5.75 1.50 14.75
N LYS A 541 7.04 1.48 15.06
CA LYS A 541 8.01 2.46 14.57
C LYS A 541 8.34 2.19 13.10
N ALA A 542 8.67 3.26 12.39
CA ALA A 542 9.33 3.17 11.10
C ALA A 542 10.84 2.96 11.26
N GLY A 543 11.44 2.20 10.33
CA GLY A 543 12.87 1.92 10.26
C GLY A 543 13.25 0.58 10.90
N LYS A 544 14.42 0.57 11.56
CA LYS A 544 15.13 -0.63 11.99
C LYS A 544 14.37 -1.57 12.94
N THR A 545 13.63 -1.03 13.91
CA THR A 545 12.93 -1.81 14.94
C THR A 545 11.43 -1.60 14.88
N VAL A 546 10.67 -2.62 15.31
CA VAL A 546 9.21 -2.57 15.39
C VAL A 546 8.78 -1.70 16.58
N TYR A 547 9.43 -1.89 17.74
CA TYR A 547 9.17 -1.14 18.98
C TYR A 547 10.45 -0.48 19.49
N ALA A 548 10.35 0.45 20.44
CA ALA A 548 11.55 0.97 21.12
C ALA A 548 12.10 -0.09 22.09
N GLU A 549 13.42 -0.17 22.25
CA GLU A 549 14.05 -1.11 23.21
C GLU A 549 13.55 -0.91 24.64
N SER A 550 13.26 0.33 25.04
CA SER A 550 12.70 0.67 26.35
C SER A 550 11.26 0.17 26.56
N GLU A 551 10.49 -0.03 25.49
CA GLU A 551 9.09 -0.46 25.55
C GLU A 551 8.97 -1.97 25.76
N LEU A 552 9.90 -2.76 25.21
CA LEU A 552 9.92 -4.23 25.33
C LEU A 552 10.24 -4.72 26.75
N LEU A 553 11.07 -3.98 27.51
CA LEU A 553 11.43 -4.32 28.89
C LEU A 553 10.28 -4.12 29.90
N SER A 554 9.24 -3.36 29.53
CA SER A 554 8.07 -3.13 30.40
C SER A 554 6.98 -4.21 30.26
N ALA A 555 6.97 -4.95 29.15
CA ALA A 555 6.01 -6.03 28.87
C ALA A 555 6.44 -7.40 29.43
N THR A 556 7.62 -7.48 30.06
CA THR A 556 8.18 -8.72 30.63
C THR A 556 8.17 -8.77 32.16
N SER A 557 7.49 -7.85 32.85
CA SER A 557 7.19 -8.01 34.28
C SER A 557 5.80 -8.63 34.43
N PRO A 558 5.68 -9.80 35.08
CA PRO A 558 4.41 -10.52 35.22
C PRO A 558 3.34 -9.74 35.99
#